data_AF-A0A1M5CZC6-F1
#
_entry.id   AF-A0A1M5CZC6-F1
#
_cell.length_a   1.000
_cell.length_b   1.000
_cell.length_c   1.000
_cell.angle_alpha   90.00
_cell.angle_beta   90.00
_cell.angle_gamma   90.00
#
_symmetry.space_group_name_H-M   'P 1'
#
loop_
_entity.id
_entity.type
_entity.pdbx_description
1 polymer ?
#
loop_
_entity_poly.entity_id
_entity_poly.type
_entity_poly.pdbx_seq_one_letter_code
_entity_poly.pdbx_strand_id
1 'polypeptide(L)'
;MKALCFPLLLLACPFAVAENIQLSDHQVLKTALKEVKLISELHGYAIVAGRSCVDCDENTSIYIHKIPRPGNGVSGEEGDPGSSDRYTYPGQYLDYESKQLVEKTRMFYGQCYEGQPSLLWLSEYRDGNTWIKSEYLIVFGDDGLEHRFNENRQPSIFYTENAKCEELPGITAETEP
;
A
#
# COMPACT_ATOMS: atom_id res chain seq x y z
N MET A 1 6.51 -29.22 -55.66
CA MET A 1 6.45 -28.03 -54.78
C MET A 1 6.07 -28.51 -53.39
N LYS A 2 7.00 -28.47 -52.43
CA LYS A 2 6.77 -28.90 -51.03
C LYS A 2 6.28 -27.69 -50.23
N ALA A 3 5.05 -27.75 -49.72
CA ALA A 3 4.55 -26.75 -48.77
C ALA A 3 5.13 -27.08 -47.38
N LEU A 4 6.02 -26.23 -46.88
CA LEU A 4 6.42 -26.24 -45.47
C LEU A 4 5.31 -25.53 -44.66
N CYS A 5 4.63 -26.29 -43.80
CA CYS A 5 3.74 -25.75 -42.80
C CYS A 5 4.58 -25.48 -41.53
N PHE A 6 4.82 -24.20 -41.22
CA PHE A 6 5.46 -23.78 -39.97
C PHE A 6 4.40 -23.76 -38.86
N PRO A 7 4.59 -24.43 -37.71
CA PRO A 7 3.69 -24.29 -36.58
C PRO A 7 3.97 -22.93 -35.93
N LEU A 8 2.96 -22.07 -35.92
CA LEU A 8 2.96 -20.82 -35.18
C LEU A 8 2.98 -21.17 -33.68
N LEU A 9 4.13 -21.01 -33.03
CA LEU A 9 4.27 -21.17 -31.59
C LEU A 9 3.54 -19.98 -30.93
N LEU A 10 2.30 -20.19 -30.51
CA LEU A 10 1.56 -19.27 -29.66
C LEU A 10 2.30 -19.19 -28.31
N LEU A 11 3.10 -18.14 -28.10
CA LEU A 11 3.55 -17.76 -26.77
C LEU A 11 2.30 -17.46 -25.93
N ALA A 12 1.96 -18.37 -25.03
CA ALA A 12 0.99 -18.08 -23.98
C ALA A 12 1.64 -17.05 -23.03
N CYS A 13 1.27 -15.78 -23.16
CA CYS A 13 1.48 -14.83 -22.09
C CYS A 13 0.77 -15.38 -20.84
N PRO A 14 1.44 -15.47 -19.68
CA PRO A 14 0.73 -15.71 -18.44
C PRO A 14 -0.15 -14.49 -18.19
N PHE A 15 -1.46 -14.62 -18.47
CA PHE A 15 -2.44 -13.64 -18.07
C PHE A 15 -2.37 -13.55 -16.55
N ALA A 16 -1.96 -12.40 -16.03
CA ALA A 16 -2.01 -12.12 -14.60
C ALA A 16 -3.46 -12.31 -14.14
N VAL A 17 -3.71 -13.36 -13.34
CA VAL A 17 -5.04 -13.60 -12.77
C VAL A 17 -5.37 -12.47 -11.79
N ALA A 18 -6.34 -11.62 -12.10
CA ALA A 18 -6.79 -10.59 -11.18
C ALA A 18 -7.24 -11.25 -9.86
N GLU A 19 -6.77 -10.73 -8.73
CA GLU A 19 -7.23 -11.18 -7.41
C GLU A 19 -8.44 -10.34 -6.98
N ASN A 20 -9.30 -10.97 -6.17
CA ASN A 20 -10.55 -10.39 -5.71
C ASN A 20 -10.46 -10.07 -4.22
N ILE A 21 -10.80 -8.84 -3.84
CA ILE A 21 -10.94 -8.43 -2.45
C ILE A 21 -12.42 -8.39 -2.11
N GLN A 22 -12.82 -9.11 -1.08
CA GLN A 22 -14.19 -9.04 -0.56
C GLN A 22 -14.31 -7.90 0.46
N LEU A 23 -15.19 -6.95 0.18
CA LEU A 23 -15.52 -5.83 1.07
C LEU A 23 -16.60 -6.24 2.09
N SER A 24 -16.77 -5.41 3.11
CA SER A 24 -17.69 -5.59 4.24
C SER A 24 -19.16 -5.64 3.82
N ASP A 25 -19.51 -4.99 2.72
CA ASP A 25 -20.85 -5.00 2.12
C ASP A 25 -21.05 -6.11 1.07
N HIS A 26 -20.13 -7.08 1.03
CA HIS A 26 -20.06 -8.19 0.08
C HIS A 26 -19.78 -7.78 -1.38
N GLN A 27 -19.47 -6.51 -1.64
CA GLN A 27 -18.93 -6.12 -2.95
C GLN A 27 -17.55 -6.73 -3.14
N VAL A 28 -17.18 -6.97 -4.41
CA VAL A 28 -15.86 -7.46 -4.79
C VAL A 28 -15.12 -6.35 -5.50
N LEU A 29 -13.98 -5.97 -4.95
CA LEU A 29 -13.03 -5.09 -5.61
C LEU A 29 -12.02 -5.96 -6.37
N LYS A 30 -12.00 -5.81 -7.70
CA LYS A 30 -11.01 -6.46 -8.56
C LYS A 30 -9.71 -5.67 -8.53
N THR A 31 -8.57 -6.37 -8.41
CA THR A 31 -7.25 -5.75 -8.44
C THR A 31 -6.24 -6.60 -9.21
N ALA A 32 -5.26 -5.94 -9.80
CA ALA A 32 -4.12 -6.60 -10.45
C ALA A 32 -3.04 -7.03 -9.44
N LEU A 33 -3.14 -6.57 -8.19
CA LEU A 33 -2.23 -6.95 -7.11
C LEU A 33 -2.27 -8.47 -6.86
N LYS A 34 -1.17 -8.96 -6.30
CA LYS A 34 -0.95 -10.34 -5.90
C LYS A 34 -0.81 -10.44 -4.39
N GLU A 35 -1.11 -11.62 -3.86
CA GLU A 35 -1.00 -11.92 -2.43
C GLU A 35 -1.83 -10.93 -1.59
N VAL A 36 -3.03 -10.64 -2.07
CA VAL A 36 -3.79 -9.48 -1.63
C VAL A 36 -4.45 -9.74 -0.28
N LYS A 37 -4.38 -8.73 0.59
CA LYS A 37 -5.06 -8.72 1.89
C LYS A 37 -5.72 -7.38 2.13
N LEU A 38 -7.03 -7.39 2.38
CA LEU A 38 -7.73 -6.22 2.92
C LEU A 38 -7.26 -5.97 4.36
N ILE A 39 -6.75 -4.77 4.61
CA ILE A 39 -6.36 -4.32 5.94
C ILE A 39 -7.55 -3.67 6.65
N SER A 40 -8.20 -2.71 5.98
CA SER A 40 -9.33 -1.98 6.54
C SER A 40 -10.16 -1.31 5.45
N GLU A 41 -11.39 -0.96 5.77
CA GLU A 41 -12.21 -0.04 4.99
C GLU A 41 -12.37 1.25 5.78
N LEU A 42 -11.88 2.36 5.21
CA LEU A 42 -11.82 3.64 5.89
C LEU A 42 -12.38 4.73 4.97
N HIS A 43 -13.44 5.39 5.42
CA HIS A 43 -14.03 6.55 4.76
C HIS A 43 -14.31 6.37 3.24
N GLY A 44 -14.76 5.17 2.83
CA GLY A 44 -15.02 4.87 1.42
C GLY A 44 -13.80 4.47 0.60
N TYR A 45 -12.70 4.13 1.27
CA TYR A 45 -11.50 3.56 0.66
C TYR A 45 -11.20 2.18 1.26
N ALA A 46 -10.66 1.29 0.46
CA ALA A 46 -10.07 0.03 0.88
C ALA A 46 -8.56 0.22 1.04
N ILE A 47 -8.04 -0.13 2.22
CA ILE A 47 -6.61 -0.15 2.51
C ILE A 47 -6.14 -1.58 2.32
N VAL A 48 -5.22 -1.78 1.40
CA VAL A 48 -4.90 -3.11 0.88
C VAL A 48 -3.40 -3.34 0.98
N ALA A 49 -3.01 -4.51 1.48
CA ALA A 49 -1.64 -4.99 1.36
C ALA A 49 -1.55 -5.95 0.18
N GLY A 50 -0.48 -5.85 -0.59
CA GLY A 50 -0.23 -6.75 -1.71
C GLY A 50 1.08 -6.43 -2.42
N ARG A 51 1.32 -7.11 -3.53
CA ARG A 51 2.49 -6.91 -4.40
C ARG A 51 2.03 -6.65 -5.82
N SER A 52 2.69 -5.74 -6.53
CA SER A 52 2.40 -5.56 -7.96
C SER A 52 3.01 -6.69 -8.81
N CYS A 53 4.10 -7.29 -8.32
CA CYS A 53 4.78 -8.40 -8.96
C CYS A 53 5.44 -9.33 -7.90
N VAL A 54 5.28 -10.64 -8.09
CA VAL A 54 5.76 -11.68 -7.15
C VAL A 54 7.20 -12.13 -7.47
N ASP A 55 7.57 -12.14 -8.75
CA ASP A 55 8.83 -12.69 -9.26
C ASP A 55 9.93 -11.63 -9.52
N CYS A 56 9.84 -10.48 -8.86
CA CYS A 56 10.77 -9.35 -9.03
C CYS A 56 11.30 -8.83 -7.70
N ASP A 57 11.31 -9.66 -6.66
CA ASP A 57 11.82 -9.35 -5.32
C ASP A 57 11.19 -8.09 -4.70
N GLU A 58 9.99 -7.71 -5.17
CA GLU A 58 9.25 -6.58 -4.63
C GLU A 58 8.72 -6.90 -3.24
N ASN A 59 8.90 -6.01 -2.27
CA ASN A 59 8.26 -6.16 -0.96
C ASN A 59 6.75 -5.91 -1.04
N THR A 60 5.99 -6.60 -0.17
CA THR A 60 4.60 -6.23 0.12
C THR A 60 4.51 -4.73 0.42
N SER A 61 3.50 -4.08 -0.15
CA SER A 61 3.27 -2.64 -0.05
C SER A 61 1.82 -2.38 0.33
N ILE A 62 1.54 -1.16 0.79
CA ILE A 62 0.18 -0.67 1.08
C ILE A 62 -0.33 0.11 -0.13
N TYR A 63 -1.58 -0.14 -0.49
CA TYR A 63 -2.31 0.51 -1.56
C TYR A 63 -3.63 1.06 -1.01
N ILE A 64 -4.08 2.18 -1.55
CA ILE A 64 -5.32 2.84 -1.17
C ILE A 64 -6.23 2.86 -2.39
N HIS A 65 -7.34 2.13 -2.33
CA HIS A 65 -8.30 2.06 -3.43
C HIS A 65 -9.60 2.77 -3.05
N LYS A 66 -10.08 3.68 -3.88
CA LYS A 66 -11.41 4.26 -3.70
C LYS A 66 -12.47 3.20 -4.00
N ILE A 67 -13.40 3.00 -3.07
CA ILE A 67 -14.50 2.03 -3.23
C ILE A 67 -15.54 2.63 -4.18
N PRO A 68 -15.89 1.97 -5.29
CA PRO A 68 -16.92 2.45 -6.21
C PRO A 68 -18.27 2.58 -5.50
N ARG A 69 -18.92 3.75 -5.61
CA ARG A 69 -20.27 3.98 -5.09
C ARG A 69 -21.09 4.83 -6.06
N PRO A 70 -22.42 4.63 -6.15
CA PRO A 70 -23.27 5.48 -6.97
C PRO A 70 -23.08 6.97 -6.60
N GLY A 71 -22.71 7.79 -7.59
CA GLY A 71 -22.58 9.24 -7.43
C GLY A 71 -21.21 9.75 -6.94
N ASN A 72 -20.21 8.90 -6.68
CA ASN A 72 -18.87 9.34 -6.25
C ASN A 72 -17.84 9.52 -7.38
N GLY A 73 -18.30 9.43 -8.64
CA GLY A 73 -17.49 9.65 -9.85
C GLY A 73 -16.53 8.51 -10.22
N VAL A 74 -16.53 7.39 -9.48
CA VAL A 74 -15.75 6.19 -9.83
C VAL A 74 -16.65 5.22 -10.57
N SER A 75 -16.37 4.98 -11.86
CA SER A 75 -17.13 4.04 -12.67
C SER A 75 -16.47 2.65 -12.67
N GLY A 76 -17.17 1.62 -12.21
CA GLY A 76 -16.80 0.21 -12.42
C GLY A 76 -16.78 -0.68 -11.17
N GLU A 77 -16.54 -1.98 -11.39
CA GLU A 77 -16.18 -3.00 -10.37
C GLU A 77 -14.65 -3.03 -10.10
N GLU A 78 -13.90 -2.24 -10.87
CA GLU A 78 -12.46 -2.06 -10.77
C GLU A 78 -12.23 -0.70 -10.08
N GLY A 79 -11.59 -0.71 -8.91
CA GLY A 79 -11.04 0.52 -8.37
C GLY A 79 -9.94 0.98 -9.32
N ASP A 80 -9.91 2.27 -9.68
CA ASP A 80 -8.90 2.82 -10.58
C ASP A 80 -7.48 2.39 -10.15
N PRO A 81 -6.79 1.50 -10.91
CA PRO A 81 -5.43 1.10 -10.58
C PRO A 81 -4.41 2.17 -10.99
N GLY A 82 -4.82 3.21 -11.74
CA GLY A 82 -3.93 4.23 -12.30
C GLY A 82 -3.47 5.31 -11.32
N SER A 83 -4.03 5.36 -10.11
CA SER A 83 -3.67 6.34 -9.07
C SER A 83 -3.50 5.73 -7.67
N SER A 84 -3.41 4.40 -7.54
CA SER A 84 -3.08 3.80 -6.24
C SER A 84 -1.60 4.00 -5.97
N ASP A 85 -1.27 5.13 -5.35
CA ASP A 85 0.04 5.36 -4.75
C ASP A 85 0.44 4.12 -3.95
N ARG A 86 1.68 3.69 -4.17
CA ARG A 86 2.30 2.57 -3.47
C ARG A 86 3.03 3.11 -2.26
N TYR A 87 2.69 2.61 -1.08
CA TYR A 87 3.32 2.99 0.18
C TYR A 87 4.05 1.81 0.83
N THR A 88 5.08 2.12 1.61
CA THR A 88 5.85 1.12 2.37
C THR A 88 4.95 0.38 3.37
N TYR A 89 5.07 -0.94 3.42
CA TYR A 89 4.43 -1.76 4.46
C TYR A 89 5.18 -1.59 5.79
N PRO A 90 4.52 -1.58 6.97
CA PRO A 90 5.26 -1.42 8.23
C PRO A 90 6.25 -2.56 8.45
N GLY A 91 7.38 -2.27 9.11
CA GLY A 91 8.38 -3.29 9.37
C GLY A 91 9.77 -2.79 9.73
N GLN A 92 10.69 -3.75 9.73
CA GLN A 92 12.14 -3.54 9.81
C GLN A 92 12.75 -3.92 8.47
N TYR A 93 13.47 -2.97 7.88
CA TYR A 93 14.09 -3.11 6.57
C TYR A 93 15.60 -3.20 6.72
N LEU A 94 16.14 -4.32 6.24
CA LEU A 94 17.57 -4.59 6.23
C LEU A 94 18.13 -4.29 4.84
N ASP A 95 19.31 -3.69 4.78
CA ASP A 95 20.05 -3.59 3.53
C ASP A 95 20.35 -5.00 3.00
N TYR A 96 20.05 -5.24 1.72
CA TYR A 96 20.15 -6.55 1.10
C TYR A 96 21.58 -7.13 1.17
N GLU A 97 22.62 -6.30 1.04
CA GLU A 97 24.01 -6.78 1.02
C GLU A 97 24.60 -6.96 2.42
N SER A 98 24.57 -5.91 3.23
CA SER A 98 25.20 -5.85 4.54
C SER A 98 24.35 -6.49 5.65
N LYS A 99 23.06 -6.71 5.38
CA LYS A 99 22.05 -7.18 6.35
C LYS A 99 21.90 -6.26 7.56
N GLN A 100 22.37 -5.01 7.46
CA GLN A 100 22.22 -4.03 8.52
C GLN A 100 20.83 -3.39 8.46
N LEU A 101 20.27 -3.07 9.62
CA LEU A 101 19.02 -2.34 9.71
C LEU A 101 19.20 -0.92 9.16
N VAL A 102 18.46 -0.61 8.10
CA VAL A 102 18.50 0.69 7.42
C VAL A 102 17.21 1.48 7.60
N GLU A 103 16.07 0.82 7.82
CA GLU A 103 14.80 1.50 8.08
C GLU A 103 13.92 0.73 9.07
N LYS A 104 13.15 1.47 9.87
CA LYS A 104 12.08 1.00 10.74
C LYS A 104 10.84 1.84 10.45
N THR A 105 9.73 1.19 10.13
CA THR A 105 8.48 1.88 9.81
C THR A 105 7.34 1.27 10.60
N ARG A 106 6.62 2.10 11.34
CA ARG A 106 5.34 1.74 11.98
C ARG A 106 4.22 2.39 11.19
N MET A 107 3.11 1.68 11.03
CA MET A 107 1.96 2.19 10.29
C MET A 107 0.69 2.02 11.12
N PHE A 108 -0.12 3.07 11.16
CA PHE A 108 -1.39 3.10 11.87
C PHE A 108 -2.51 3.49 10.92
N TYR A 109 -3.71 2.98 11.20
CA TYR A 109 -4.92 3.31 10.46
C TYR A 109 -6.11 3.53 11.40
N GLY A 110 -7.10 4.30 10.95
CA GLY A 110 -8.29 4.64 11.72
C GLY A 110 -8.31 6.12 12.12
N GLN A 111 -8.71 6.46 13.33
CA GLN A 111 -8.77 7.85 13.83
C GLN A 111 -7.49 8.25 14.56
N CYS A 112 -6.39 8.39 13.80
CA CYS A 112 -5.06 8.65 14.34
C CYS A 112 -4.70 10.14 14.40
N TYR A 113 -5.47 11.01 13.73
CA TYR A 113 -5.21 12.46 13.65
C TYR A 113 -6.50 13.28 13.79
N GLU A 114 -6.56 14.12 14.80
CA GLU A 114 -7.66 15.08 15.08
C GLU A 114 -9.10 14.49 14.98
N GLY A 115 -9.26 13.20 15.27
CA GLY A 115 -10.55 12.49 15.16
C GLY A 115 -10.98 12.18 13.73
N GLN A 116 -10.19 12.57 12.73
CA GLN A 116 -10.42 12.26 11.32
C GLN A 116 -9.90 10.86 10.98
N PRO A 117 -10.54 10.16 10.03
CA PRO A 117 -9.97 8.95 9.44
C PRO A 117 -8.63 9.28 8.76
N SER A 118 -7.61 8.47 9.02
CA SER A 118 -6.25 8.72 8.60
C SER A 118 -5.40 7.45 8.51
N LEU A 119 -4.36 7.49 7.69
CA LEU A 119 -3.22 6.57 7.75
C LEU A 119 -1.98 7.34 8.20
N LEU A 120 -1.18 6.75 9.08
CA LEU A 120 0.02 7.39 9.63
C LEU A 120 1.20 6.42 9.54
N TRP A 121 2.26 6.84 8.88
CA TRP A 121 3.57 6.20 8.92
C TRP A 121 4.52 6.99 9.81
N LEU A 122 5.16 6.29 10.74
CA LEU A 122 6.26 6.81 11.55
C LEU A 122 7.51 6.00 11.20
N SER A 123 8.44 6.64 10.52
CA SER A 123 9.63 5.99 9.97
C SER A 123 10.91 6.54 10.60
N GLU A 124 11.86 5.65 10.82
CA GLU A 124 13.25 5.98 11.12
C GLU A 124 14.14 5.31 10.07
N TYR A 125 14.88 6.07 9.27
CA TYR A 125 15.77 5.53 8.24
C TYR A 125 17.19 6.07 8.35
N ARG A 126 18.15 5.33 7.80
CA ARG A 126 19.56 5.69 7.76
C ARG A 126 19.84 6.67 6.63
N ASP A 127 20.48 7.79 6.98
CA ASP A 127 21.15 8.67 6.04
C ASP A 127 22.63 8.80 6.45
N GLY A 128 23.48 8.03 5.77
CA GLY A 128 24.86 7.79 6.18
C GLY A 128 24.94 7.25 7.61
N ASN A 129 25.57 8.02 8.51
CA ASN A 129 25.74 7.64 9.92
C ASN A 129 24.60 8.10 10.83
N THR A 130 23.62 8.82 10.31
CA THR A 130 22.54 9.43 11.09
C THR A 130 21.23 8.66 10.90
N TRP A 131 20.37 8.68 11.93
CA TRP A 131 18.99 8.24 11.81
C TRP A 131 18.10 9.47 11.63
N ILE A 132 17.32 9.47 10.56
CA ILE A 132 16.33 10.50 10.26
C ILE A 132 14.96 9.95 10.64
N LYS A 133 14.16 10.78 11.32
CA LYS A 133 12.76 10.50 11.62
C LYS A 133 11.89 11.21 10.62
N SER A 134 10.91 10.51 10.07
CA SER A 134 9.90 11.09 9.19
C SER A 134 8.50 10.62 9.60
N GLU A 135 7.55 11.51 9.34
CA GLU A 135 6.14 11.29 9.57
C GLU A 135 5.42 11.51 8.25
N TYR A 136 4.61 10.54 7.84
CA TYR A 136 3.77 10.66 6.66
C TYR A 136 2.33 10.35 7.04
N LEU A 137 1.46 11.33 6.84
CA LEU A 137 0.06 11.28 7.24
C LEU A 137 -0.81 11.45 6.00
N ILE A 138 -1.77 10.56 5.83
CA ILE A 138 -2.85 10.72 4.87
C ILE A 138 -4.13 10.92 5.66
N VAL A 139 -4.82 12.04 5.43
CA VAL A 139 -6.15 12.31 5.99
C VAL A 139 -7.19 12.09 4.90
N PHE A 140 -8.27 11.38 5.25
CA PHE A 140 -9.40 11.18 4.34
C PHE A 140 -10.41 12.32 4.55
N GLY A 141 -10.31 13.34 3.69
CA GLY A 141 -11.20 14.49 3.69
C GLY A 141 -12.35 14.35 2.68
N ASP A 142 -13.29 15.28 2.75
CA ASP A 142 -14.46 15.30 1.85
C ASP A 142 -14.08 15.50 0.38
N ASP A 143 -12.98 16.22 0.11
CA ASP A 143 -12.45 16.49 -1.24
C ASP A 143 -11.48 15.41 -1.75
N GLY A 144 -11.19 14.38 -0.94
CA GLY A 144 -10.26 13.29 -1.28
C GLY A 144 -9.15 13.09 -0.25
N LEU A 145 -8.04 12.49 -0.69
CA LEU A 145 -6.88 12.22 0.16
C LEU A 145 -6.02 13.48 0.31
N GLU A 146 -5.75 13.88 1.54
CA GLU A 146 -4.80 14.94 1.86
C GLU A 146 -3.50 14.32 2.38
N HIS A 147 -2.39 14.56 1.68
CA HIS A 147 -1.08 14.01 2.02
C HIS A 147 -0.25 15.06 2.74
N ARG A 148 0.28 14.69 3.92
CA ARG A 148 1.13 15.56 4.74
C ARG A 148 2.43 14.83 5.07
N PHE A 149 3.54 15.51 4.85
CA PHE A 149 4.88 14.98 5.14
C PHE A 149 5.62 15.92 6.07
N ASN A 150 6.25 15.37 7.10
CA ASN A 150 7.02 16.13 8.06
C ASN A 150 8.33 15.39 8.40
N GLU A 151 9.45 16.03 8.07
CA GLU A 151 10.78 15.67 8.53
C GLU A 151 11.24 16.72 9.54
N ASN A 152 11.28 16.35 10.82
CA ASN A 152 11.97 17.09 11.88
C ASN A 152 11.62 18.58 12.07
N ARG A 153 10.48 19.10 11.57
CA ARG A 153 10.22 20.56 11.65
C ARG A 153 9.22 20.98 12.73
N GLN A 154 8.26 20.13 13.13
CA GLN A 154 7.40 20.34 14.32
C GLN A 154 6.88 19.00 14.85
N PRO A 155 6.67 18.82 16.16
CA PRO A 155 6.02 17.62 16.68
C PRO A 155 4.55 17.61 16.26
N SER A 156 4.15 16.61 15.48
CA SER A 156 2.74 16.38 15.15
C SER A 156 2.03 15.75 16.36
N ILE A 157 0.79 16.17 16.63
CA ILE A 157 -0.03 15.56 17.68
C ILE A 157 -0.78 14.37 17.07
N PHE A 158 -0.24 13.17 17.27
CA PHE A 158 -0.90 11.92 16.89
C PHE A 158 -1.58 11.26 18.07
N TYR A 159 -2.64 10.52 17.80
CA TYR A 159 -3.45 9.81 18.79
C TYR A 159 -3.22 8.29 18.69
N THR A 160 -1.96 7.86 18.72
CA THR A 160 -1.59 6.44 18.52
C THR A 160 -2.09 5.52 19.65
N GLU A 161 -2.41 6.06 20.82
CA GLU A 161 -2.98 5.32 21.96
C GLU A 161 -4.52 5.28 21.95
N ASN A 162 -5.16 5.89 20.95
CA ASN A 162 -6.61 5.85 20.81
C ASN A 162 -7.03 4.45 20.38
N ALA A 163 -8.05 3.87 21.03
CA ALA A 163 -8.61 2.57 20.65
C ALA A 163 -9.15 2.49 19.21
N LYS A 164 -9.35 3.64 18.55
CA LYS A 164 -9.76 3.75 17.14
C LYS A 164 -8.58 4.01 16.19
N CYS A 165 -7.34 4.04 16.68
CA CYS A 165 -6.13 4.11 15.89
C CYS A 165 -5.38 2.79 16.09
N GLU A 166 -5.38 1.95 15.07
CA GLU A 166 -4.83 0.60 15.13
C GLU A 166 -3.47 0.56 14.45
N GLU A 167 -2.49 -0.05 15.12
CA GLU A 167 -1.19 -0.33 14.50
C GLU A 167 -1.28 -1.59 13.64
N LEU A 168 -0.85 -1.48 12.39
CA LEU A 168 -0.70 -2.63 11.51
C LEU A 168 0.59 -3.37 11.85
N PRO A 169 0.55 -4.69 12.16
CA PRO A 169 1.76 -5.45 12.46
C PRO A 169 2.74 -5.44 11.30
N GLY A 170 3.99 -5.10 11.63
CA GLY A 170 5.07 -5.03 10.66
C GLY A 170 5.72 -6.38 10.34
N ILE A 171 6.52 -6.38 9.26
CA ILE A 171 7.34 -7.52 8.82
C ILE A 171 8.84 -7.22 8.94
N THR A 172 9.68 -8.23 8.78
CA THR A 172 11.10 -8.02 8.45
C THR A 172 11.29 -8.26 6.96
N ALA A 173 11.89 -7.31 6.27
CA ALA A 173 12.12 -7.38 4.83
C ALA A 173 13.52 -6.86 4.48
N GLU A 174 13.97 -7.15 3.27
CA GLU A 174 15.23 -6.64 2.73
C GLU A 174 14.94 -5.54 1.69
N THR A 175 15.82 -4.57 1.57
CA THR A 175 15.69 -3.46 0.62
C THR A 175 17.04 -3.15 -0.02
N GLU A 176 17.01 -2.71 -1.29
CA GLU A 176 18.20 -2.22 -1.96
C GLU A 176 18.58 -0.83 -1.40
N PRO A 177 19.88 -0.52 -1.27
CA PRO A 177 20.38 0.74 -0.70
C PRO A 177 20.15 1.98 -1.58
#